data_AF-A0A934FUK9-F1
#
_entry.id   AF-A0A934FUK9-F1
#
_cell.length_a   1.000
_cell.length_b   1.000
_cell.length_c   1.000
_cell.angle_alpha   90.00
_cell.angle_beta   90.00
_cell.angle_gamma   90.00
#
_symmetry.space_group_name_H-M   'P 1'
#
loop_
_entity.id
_entity.type
_entity.pdbx_description
1 polymer ?
#
loop_
_entity_poly.entity_id
_entity_poly.type
_entity_poly.pdbx_seq_one_letter_code
_entity_poly.pdbx_strand_id
1 'polypeptide(L)'
;MRNHFRTPRVVACLMAIAGLLSVAQAQGNIRPGTNVSLSTLGGIGSPTGSRNGTFPTGTQSWGVSTTSCNVGTVGVPWLARMNIDHPSIGMFMYREYEGRFEQISLFRGVKHGFTSTNSGGCTPSCPGGAGTSLVIGCSDTYGASLNYSHSWMAPPSEIDPWTGIWTSVGSHFDRGYPPVSGAQATDNVLSPINFPSGNQGYRNLVYDSALNVTGATFWVAGYYNVIGEPDANRENNFATRTFTRIWGGTTWSFSVSGTQYPTPAIYRWTGATVNSASNGNNDGRFYVAVKVTGPSAGLYHYEFAVFNRDNARQGGQVRIPVCSGASVSNLWFGDPDDVAGNDWTATLTPTEIVFTAPAGDTNNLTWGNLFNFAFDSDAAPATANVNVDEALAGAGLASVAVASSCPMDLRNVYLGAGCGTPSAPTLGANGPALLGNATFALSSANVGAGSSNFFVMSLLDTVLPVGGGCTIYVDPAAVFFGDGATANGSGVATLPIPIPIDPALNSATLTVQAVEFQLPSGSFGNLDLTNGLKIKLGTGNPGCN
;
A
#
# COMPACT_ATOMS: atom_id res chain seq x y z
N MET A 1 34.97 62.22 -42.71
CA MET A 1 36.22 61.66 -42.17
C MET A 1 35.86 60.41 -41.37
N ARG A 2 36.51 59.29 -41.68
CA ARG A 2 36.25 57.94 -41.15
C ARG A 2 36.40 57.91 -39.64
N ASN A 3 35.58 57.12 -38.94
CA ASN A 3 36.07 56.33 -37.80
C ASN A 3 35.24 55.07 -37.59
N HIS A 4 35.99 53.98 -37.39
CA HIS A 4 35.57 52.60 -37.40
C HIS A 4 35.00 52.13 -36.05
N PHE A 5 34.10 51.15 -36.17
CA PHE A 5 33.66 50.16 -35.18
C PHE A 5 34.71 49.75 -34.14
N ARG A 6 34.25 49.49 -32.90
CA ARG A 6 34.30 48.16 -32.25
C ARG A 6 33.55 48.15 -30.91
N THR A 7 32.57 47.25 -30.82
CA THR A 7 31.84 46.83 -29.62
C THR A 7 32.74 46.04 -28.67
N PRO A 8 32.63 46.21 -27.33
CA PRO A 8 33.38 45.42 -26.38
C PRO A 8 32.67 44.07 -26.12
N ARG A 9 33.43 42.97 -26.27
CA ARG A 9 33.03 41.63 -25.83
C ARG A 9 33.28 41.51 -24.33
N VAL A 10 32.22 41.37 -23.54
CA VAL A 10 32.31 40.95 -22.13
C VAL A 10 32.46 39.43 -22.11
N VAL A 11 33.64 38.96 -21.73
CA VAL A 11 33.93 37.55 -21.48
C VAL A 11 33.35 37.20 -20.11
N ALA A 12 32.23 36.47 -20.10
CA ALA A 12 31.68 35.89 -18.88
C ALA A 12 32.49 34.63 -18.52
N CYS A 13 33.27 34.72 -17.45
CA CYS A 13 33.94 33.58 -16.84
C CYS A 13 32.87 32.68 -16.18
N LEU A 14 32.53 31.57 -16.83
CA LEU A 14 31.82 30.45 -16.18
C LEU A 14 32.82 29.75 -15.24
N MET A 15 32.76 30.08 -13.95
CA MET A 15 33.33 29.21 -12.91
C MET A 15 32.41 28.00 -12.76
N ALA A 16 32.82 26.87 -13.32
CA ALA A 16 32.24 25.58 -12.98
C ALA A 16 32.66 25.22 -11.54
N ILE A 17 31.79 25.49 -10.57
CA ILE A 17 31.90 24.89 -9.25
C ILE A 17 31.50 23.42 -9.42
N ALA A 18 32.49 22.57 -9.68
CA ALA A 18 32.35 21.13 -9.53
C ALA A 18 32.20 20.86 -8.02
N GLY A 19 30.97 20.94 -7.52
CA GLY A 19 30.63 20.43 -6.21
C GLY A 19 30.91 18.93 -6.20
N LEU A 20 31.96 18.53 -5.50
CA LEU A 20 32.18 17.15 -5.09
C LEU A 20 31.01 16.77 -4.17
N LEU A 21 29.92 16.29 -4.77
CA LEU A 21 28.90 15.53 -4.07
C LEU A 21 29.60 14.26 -3.57
N SER A 22 29.98 14.26 -2.29
CA SER A 22 30.32 13.02 -1.59
C SER A 22 29.12 12.09 -1.72
N VAL A 23 29.27 11.03 -2.50
CA VAL A 23 28.30 9.92 -2.50
C VAL A 23 28.34 9.36 -1.09
N ALA A 24 27.34 9.70 -0.27
CA ALA A 24 27.17 9.03 1.02
C ALA A 24 27.01 7.55 0.70
N GLN A 25 28.03 6.75 1.00
CA GLN A 25 27.94 5.31 0.87
C GLN A 25 27.21 4.82 2.11
N ALA A 26 25.96 4.38 1.96
CA ALA A 26 25.41 3.51 2.96
C ALA A 26 25.95 2.10 2.69
N GLN A 27 26.84 1.67 3.56
CA GLN A 27 27.09 0.25 3.77
C GLN A 27 26.57 -0.07 5.17
N GLY A 28 25.58 -0.95 5.19
CA GLY A 28 24.89 -1.37 6.40
C GLY A 28 25.87 -1.88 7.46
N ASN A 29 25.50 -1.64 8.72
CA ASN A 29 26.00 -2.43 9.83
C ASN A 29 25.55 -3.87 9.56
N ILE A 30 26.42 -4.67 8.93
CA ILE A 30 26.18 -6.10 8.68
C ILE A 30 27.12 -6.89 9.58
N ARG A 31 26.55 -7.82 10.34
CA ARG A 31 27.22 -8.81 11.18
C ARG A 31 27.06 -10.17 10.51
N PRO A 32 28.07 -10.64 9.74
CA PRO A 32 27.98 -11.91 9.04
C PRO A 32 27.60 -13.06 9.99
N GLY A 33 26.63 -13.86 9.56
CA GLY A 33 26.13 -14.99 10.34
C GLY A 33 24.99 -14.69 11.30
N THR A 34 24.64 -13.41 11.55
CA THR A 34 23.44 -13.05 12.31
C THR A 34 22.18 -13.46 11.55
N ASN A 35 21.31 -14.24 12.20
CA ASN A 35 20.00 -14.62 11.66
C ASN A 35 19.03 -14.91 12.81
N VAL A 36 18.06 -14.02 13.03
CA VAL A 36 17.05 -14.10 14.09
C VAL A 36 15.67 -14.21 13.48
N SER A 37 15.15 -15.43 13.46
CA SER A 37 13.77 -15.68 13.03
C SER A 37 12.77 -15.46 14.16
N LEU A 38 11.56 -15.06 13.82
CA LEU A 38 10.41 -15.08 14.72
C LEU A 38 9.66 -16.41 14.57
N SER A 39 9.90 -17.33 15.51
CA SER A 39 9.41 -18.70 15.41
C SER A 39 8.02 -18.90 15.96
N THR A 40 7.56 -18.10 16.94
CA THR A 40 6.21 -18.23 17.51
C THR A 40 5.60 -16.89 17.90
N LEU A 41 4.32 -16.70 17.52
CA LEU A 41 3.39 -15.71 18.07
C LEU A 41 2.45 -16.41 19.05
N GLY A 42 2.60 -16.05 20.33
CA GLY A 42 1.78 -16.54 21.43
C GLY A 42 0.54 -15.68 21.67
N GLY A 43 0.06 -15.66 22.91
CA GLY A 43 -1.14 -14.91 23.28
C GLY A 43 -1.00 -13.39 23.04
N ILE A 44 -2.10 -12.77 22.63
CA ILE A 44 -2.26 -11.31 22.60
C ILE A 44 -2.80 -10.89 23.97
N GLY A 45 -2.23 -9.85 24.55
CA GLY A 45 -2.67 -9.30 25.83
C GLY A 45 -2.86 -7.80 25.77
N SER A 46 -3.67 -7.29 26.68
CA SER A 46 -3.87 -5.86 26.91
C SER A 46 -3.63 -5.53 28.38
N PRO A 47 -2.93 -4.43 28.71
CA PRO A 47 -2.81 -4.00 30.08
C PRO A 47 -4.18 -3.61 30.65
N THR A 48 -4.46 -3.99 31.90
CA THR A 48 -5.70 -3.61 32.59
C THR A 48 -5.84 -2.09 32.64
N GLY A 49 -7.03 -1.58 32.32
CA GLY A 49 -7.32 -0.13 32.35
C GLY A 49 -6.58 0.70 31.28
N SER A 50 -5.98 0.07 30.28
CA SER A 50 -5.23 0.76 29.21
C SER A 50 -6.06 1.14 27.99
N ARG A 51 -7.37 0.87 28.02
CA ARG A 51 -8.31 1.38 27.02
C ARG A 51 -8.65 2.82 27.35
N ASN A 52 -8.60 3.69 26.35
CA ASN A 52 -8.92 5.11 26.48
C ASN A 52 -10.10 5.47 25.55
N GLY A 53 -10.92 6.44 25.97
CA GLY A 53 -12.08 6.91 25.19
C GLY A 53 -13.34 6.05 25.26
N THR A 54 -14.39 6.53 24.62
CA THR A 54 -15.72 5.90 24.56
C THR A 54 -15.84 4.98 23.35
N PHE A 55 -16.45 3.81 23.52
CA PHE A 55 -16.74 2.93 22.38
C PHE A 55 -17.76 3.60 21.45
N PRO A 56 -17.63 3.52 20.11
CA PRO A 56 -16.66 2.75 19.33
C PRO A 56 -15.44 3.55 18.83
N THR A 57 -15.13 4.71 19.40
CA THR A 57 -14.03 5.58 18.94
C THR A 57 -12.83 5.57 19.89
N GLY A 58 -12.82 4.66 20.87
CA GLY A 58 -11.73 4.53 21.82
C GLY A 58 -10.55 3.76 21.24
N THR A 59 -9.46 3.70 22.00
CA THR A 59 -8.25 2.97 21.65
C THR A 59 -7.90 1.96 22.73
N GLN A 60 -7.46 0.78 22.30
CA GLN A 60 -7.01 -0.31 23.17
C GLN A 60 -5.49 -0.45 23.08
N SER A 61 -4.77 -0.40 24.20
CA SER A 61 -3.37 -0.84 24.20
C SER A 61 -3.28 -2.35 24.15
N TRP A 62 -2.28 -2.86 23.46
CA TRP A 62 -2.10 -4.29 23.27
C TRP A 62 -0.62 -4.65 23.06
N GLY A 63 -0.33 -5.95 23.14
CA GLY A 63 0.94 -6.55 22.75
C GLY A 63 0.75 -8.04 22.49
N VAL A 64 1.67 -8.66 21.76
CA VAL A 64 1.63 -10.09 21.45
C VAL A 64 2.90 -10.76 21.99
N SER A 65 2.78 -11.98 22.51
CA SER A 65 3.94 -12.76 22.91
C SER A 65 4.75 -13.20 21.69
N THR A 66 6.07 -13.08 21.77
CA THR A 66 6.99 -13.41 20.68
C THR A 66 8.06 -14.38 21.15
N THR A 67 8.33 -15.40 20.34
CA THR A 67 9.49 -16.29 20.51
C THR A 67 10.42 -16.12 19.33
N SER A 68 11.64 -15.66 19.61
CA SER A 68 12.71 -15.55 18.62
C SER A 68 13.59 -16.79 18.61
N CYS A 69 14.26 -17.02 17.49
CA CYS A 69 15.18 -18.12 17.28
C CYS A 69 16.44 -17.66 16.57
N ASN A 70 17.62 -17.93 17.15
CA ASN A 70 18.87 -17.73 16.45
C ASN A 70 19.14 -18.94 15.55
N VAL A 71 18.84 -18.77 14.27
CA VAL A 71 19.05 -19.76 13.20
C VAL A 71 20.30 -19.43 12.38
N GLY A 72 21.14 -18.53 12.90
CA GLY A 72 22.37 -18.09 12.29
C GLY A 72 23.56 -18.96 12.65
N THR A 73 24.75 -18.41 12.45
CA THR A 73 26.03 -19.08 12.70
C THR A 73 26.89 -18.39 13.77
N VAL A 74 26.37 -17.31 14.37
CA VAL A 74 27.01 -16.57 15.47
C VAL A 74 26.00 -16.29 16.58
N GLY A 75 26.48 -16.13 17.82
CA GLY A 75 25.65 -15.63 18.91
C GLY A 75 25.21 -14.19 18.65
N VAL A 76 23.95 -13.86 18.94
CA VAL A 76 23.41 -12.52 18.74
C VAL A 76 23.39 -11.79 20.08
N PRO A 77 23.93 -10.57 20.21
CA PRO A 77 23.83 -9.80 21.45
C PRO A 77 22.38 -9.56 21.89
N TRP A 78 22.14 -9.67 23.19
CA TRP A 78 20.80 -9.58 23.79
C TRP A 78 20.83 -8.80 25.11
N LEU A 79 21.45 -7.62 25.07
CA LEU A 79 21.72 -6.80 26.25
C LEU A 79 20.47 -6.01 26.68
N ALA A 80 20.52 -5.44 27.88
CA ALA A 80 19.46 -4.56 28.39
C ALA A 80 19.57 -3.14 27.82
N ARG A 81 18.41 -2.46 27.74
CA ARG A 81 18.30 -1.05 27.36
C ARG A 81 19.31 -0.17 28.13
N MET A 82 19.79 0.87 27.45
CA MET A 82 21.03 1.63 27.74
C MET A 82 22.33 0.95 27.26
N ASN A 83 22.24 -0.27 26.74
CA ASN A 83 23.18 -0.78 25.74
C ASN A 83 22.50 -0.74 24.38
N ILE A 84 23.26 -0.58 23.29
CA ILE A 84 22.69 -0.59 21.94
C ILE A 84 22.47 -2.01 21.40
N ASP A 85 23.24 -2.99 21.88
CA ASP A 85 23.33 -4.33 21.32
C ASP A 85 22.21 -5.27 21.81
N HIS A 86 20.98 -4.97 21.36
CA HIS A 86 19.78 -5.78 21.57
C HIS A 86 18.83 -5.68 20.38
N PRO A 87 17.92 -6.65 20.17
CA PRO A 87 16.89 -6.53 19.16
C PRO A 87 15.75 -5.62 19.60
N SER A 88 15.07 -5.05 18.62
CA SER A 88 13.84 -4.27 18.81
C SER A 88 12.67 -4.99 18.15
N ILE A 89 11.51 -5.02 18.82
CA ILE A 89 10.38 -5.85 18.42
C ILE A 89 9.19 -4.96 18.04
N GLY A 90 8.85 -4.94 16.76
CA GLY A 90 7.63 -4.33 16.23
C GLY A 90 6.44 -5.27 16.33
N MET A 91 5.25 -4.72 16.55
CA MET A 91 4.01 -5.49 16.62
C MET A 91 2.90 -4.75 15.90
N PHE A 92 2.15 -5.48 15.07
CA PHE A 92 1.14 -4.91 14.19
C PHE A 92 -0.15 -5.74 14.19
N MET A 93 -1.30 -5.10 13.98
CA MET A 93 -2.56 -5.76 13.66
C MET A 93 -3.03 -5.33 12.28
N TYR A 94 -3.62 -6.27 11.56
CA TYR A 94 -4.15 -6.08 10.21
C TYR A 94 -5.56 -6.62 10.10
N ARG A 95 -6.30 -6.11 9.12
CA ARG A 95 -7.67 -6.51 8.76
C ARG A 95 -7.78 -6.72 7.27
N GLU A 96 -8.53 -7.74 6.83
CA GLU A 96 -9.07 -7.81 5.47
C GLU A 96 -10.59 -7.73 5.55
N TYR A 97 -11.15 -6.79 4.83
CA TYR A 97 -12.59 -6.56 4.73
C TYR A 97 -12.93 -6.03 3.34
N GLU A 98 -13.98 -6.57 2.73
CA GLU A 98 -14.46 -6.16 1.39
C GLU A 98 -13.36 -6.12 0.31
N GLY A 99 -12.38 -7.02 0.42
CA GLY A 99 -11.28 -7.15 -0.55
C GLY A 99 -10.05 -6.28 -0.25
N ARG A 100 -10.10 -5.36 0.71
CA ARG A 100 -8.99 -4.47 1.12
C ARG A 100 -8.23 -5.05 2.32
N PHE A 101 -6.89 -5.01 2.28
CA PHE A 101 -6.01 -5.42 3.38
C PHE A 101 -5.33 -4.20 4.00
N GLU A 102 -5.54 -3.98 5.29
CA GLU A 102 -5.17 -2.74 5.99
C GLU A 102 -4.42 -3.05 7.28
N GLN A 103 -3.45 -2.20 7.62
CA GLN A 103 -2.97 -2.14 9.00
C GLN A 103 -3.96 -1.33 9.83
N ILE A 104 -4.37 -1.88 10.97
CA ILE A 104 -5.35 -1.25 11.86
C ILE A 104 -4.76 -0.80 13.20
N SER A 105 -3.51 -1.17 13.48
CA SER A 105 -2.82 -0.76 14.69
C SER A 105 -1.96 0.48 14.48
N LEU A 106 -1.98 1.38 15.45
CA LEU A 106 -1.01 2.48 15.55
C LEU A 106 0.32 1.94 16.06
N PHE A 107 1.37 2.05 15.24
CA PHE A 107 2.72 1.66 15.60
C PHE A 107 3.42 2.79 16.38
N ARG A 108 3.11 2.88 17.67
CA ARG A 108 3.58 3.96 18.56
C ARG A 108 4.83 3.62 19.32
N GLY A 109 5.16 2.33 19.42
CA GLY A 109 6.35 1.90 20.11
C GLY A 109 6.87 0.55 19.69
N VAL A 110 8.16 0.42 19.92
CA VAL A 110 8.94 -0.78 19.70
C VAL A 110 9.43 -1.30 21.05
N LYS A 111 9.39 -2.61 21.21
CA LYS A 111 9.84 -3.27 22.44
C LYS A 111 11.34 -3.55 22.37
N HIS A 112 12.10 -3.04 23.33
CA HIS A 112 13.54 -3.32 23.47
C HIS A 112 13.78 -4.65 24.19
N GLY A 113 14.68 -5.47 23.64
CA GLY A 113 15.20 -6.69 24.29
C GLY A 113 15.94 -6.39 25.59
N PHE A 114 16.14 -7.42 26.42
CA PHE A 114 16.89 -7.23 27.68
C PHE A 114 17.66 -8.43 28.23
N THR A 115 17.18 -9.64 27.96
CA THR A 115 17.89 -10.88 28.29
C THR A 115 17.30 -12.01 27.45
N SER A 116 18.15 -12.90 26.98
CA SER A 116 17.74 -14.16 26.36
C SER A 116 17.53 -15.22 27.45
N THR A 117 16.45 -16.00 27.36
CA THR A 117 16.27 -17.20 28.19
C THR A 117 17.08 -18.41 27.70
N ASN A 118 17.66 -18.34 26.49
CA ASN A 118 18.38 -19.42 25.81
C ASN A 118 17.72 -20.80 26.01
N SER A 119 16.47 -20.90 25.58
CA SER A 119 15.62 -22.08 25.77
C SER A 119 15.58 -22.97 24.53
N GLY A 120 15.22 -24.24 24.70
CA GLY A 120 15.16 -25.25 23.62
C GLY A 120 13.96 -25.16 22.65
N GLY A 121 13.35 -23.98 22.50
CA GLY A 121 12.17 -23.78 21.64
C GLY A 121 12.47 -23.85 20.14
N CYS A 122 13.68 -23.52 19.69
CA CYS A 122 14.09 -23.66 18.28
C CYS A 122 14.58 -25.06 17.97
N THR A 123 15.46 -25.58 18.84
CA THR A 123 15.89 -26.97 18.85
C THR A 123 15.97 -27.47 20.29
N PRO A 124 15.58 -28.73 20.56
CA PRO A 124 15.80 -29.37 21.86
C PRO A 124 17.28 -29.41 22.29
N SER A 125 18.21 -29.28 21.34
CA SER A 125 19.66 -29.30 21.57
C SER A 125 20.26 -27.93 21.88
N CYS A 126 19.45 -26.93 22.24
CA CYS A 126 19.98 -25.62 22.64
C CYS A 126 21.02 -25.80 23.77
N PRO A 127 22.27 -25.34 23.57
CA PRO A 127 23.33 -25.53 24.55
C PRO A 127 23.16 -24.67 25.82
N GLY A 128 22.21 -23.73 25.82
CA GLY A 128 22.11 -22.69 26.84
C GLY A 128 23.23 -21.66 26.73
N GLY A 129 23.22 -20.68 27.63
CA GLY A 129 24.28 -19.66 27.69
C GLY A 129 23.88 -18.43 28.50
N ALA A 130 24.79 -17.47 28.58
CA ALA A 130 24.55 -16.20 29.27
C ALA A 130 23.39 -15.44 28.62
N GLY A 131 22.52 -14.84 29.44
CA GLY A 131 21.36 -14.07 28.95
C GLY A 131 21.71 -12.83 28.13
N THR A 132 22.97 -12.40 28.15
CA THR A 132 23.51 -11.30 27.33
C THR A 132 23.67 -11.64 25.85
N SER A 133 23.41 -12.89 25.45
CA SER A 133 23.41 -13.31 24.04
C SER A 133 22.34 -14.37 23.78
N LEU A 134 21.66 -14.29 22.63
CA LEU A 134 20.87 -15.38 22.08
C LEU A 134 21.81 -16.35 21.35
N VAL A 135 22.06 -17.49 21.98
CA VAL A 135 23.00 -18.50 21.50
C VAL A 135 22.44 -19.23 20.28
N ILE A 136 23.34 -19.67 19.39
CA ILE A 136 23.00 -20.40 18.17
C ILE A 136 22.10 -21.60 18.50
N GLY A 137 20.98 -21.73 17.79
CA GLY A 137 20.00 -22.80 17.99
C GLY A 137 19.10 -22.62 19.23
N CYS A 138 19.29 -21.57 20.03
CA CYS A 138 18.45 -21.29 21.17
C CYS A 138 17.33 -20.30 20.83
N SER A 139 16.28 -20.34 21.65
CA SER A 139 15.14 -19.42 21.62
C SER A 139 15.14 -18.46 22.80
N ASP A 140 14.47 -17.32 22.60
CA ASP A 140 14.06 -16.41 23.67
C ASP A 140 12.58 -16.07 23.50
N THR A 141 11.82 -16.10 24.60
CA THR A 141 10.39 -15.78 24.59
C THR A 141 10.07 -14.60 25.49
N TYR A 142 9.46 -13.57 24.90
CA TYR A 142 8.80 -12.52 25.66
C TYR A 142 7.28 -12.71 25.65
N GLY A 143 6.69 -12.73 26.85
CA GLY A 143 5.24 -12.70 27.03
C GLY A 143 4.65 -11.34 26.61
N ALA A 144 3.36 -11.32 26.28
CA ALA A 144 2.67 -10.10 25.87
C ALA A 144 2.82 -8.95 26.88
N SER A 145 2.80 -9.26 28.19
CA SER A 145 2.97 -8.24 29.24
C SER A 145 4.33 -7.56 29.27
N LEU A 146 5.39 -8.26 28.86
CA LEU A 146 6.69 -7.65 28.64
C LEU A 146 6.68 -6.79 27.39
N ASN A 147 5.98 -7.25 26.33
CA ASN A 147 5.93 -6.59 25.03
C ASN A 147 5.02 -5.35 24.99
N TYR A 148 4.18 -5.10 25.99
CA TYR A 148 3.49 -3.81 26.16
C TYR A 148 3.93 -3.03 27.42
N SER A 149 4.99 -3.47 28.10
CA SER A 149 5.46 -2.82 29.33
C SER A 149 6.09 -1.46 29.04
N HIS A 150 5.64 -0.41 29.73
CA HIS A 150 6.23 0.92 29.60
C HIS A 150 7.73 0.94 29.83
N SER A 151 8.23 0.09 30.72
CA SER A 151 9.65 0.00 31.00
C SER A 151 10.47 -0.30 29.74
N TRP A 152 9.89 -1.01 28.76
CA TRP A 152 10.64 -1.52 27.62
C TRP A 152 10.13 -1.02 26.26
N MET A 153 9.17 -0.10 26.25
CA MET A 153 8.63 0.48 25.01
C MET A 153 9.24 1.86 24.79
N ALA A 154 9.73 2.11 23.58
CA ALA A 154 10.23 3.41 23.15
C ALA A 154 9.68 3.76 21.75
N PRO A 155 9.74 5.02 21.32
CA PRO A 155 9.31 5.41 19.99
C PRO A 155 10.10 4.68 18.89
N PRO A 156 9.46 4.21 17.80
CA PRO A 156 10.16 3.62 16.65
C PRO A 156 11.09 4.62 15.94
N SER A 157 10.84 5.92 16.11
CA SER A 157 11.64 7.00 15.52
C SER A 157 13.04 7.15 16.12
N GLU A 158 13.34 6.48 17.24
CA GLU A 158 14.68 6.48 17.84
C GLU A 158 15.62 5.43 17.22
N ILE A 159 15.11 4.64 16.27
CA ILE A 159 15.82 3.54 15.62
C ILE A 159 16.00 3.84 14.14
N ASP A 160 17.21 3.66 13.62
CA ASP A 160 17.43 3.47 12.19
C ASP A 160 17.06 2.02 11.85
N PRO A 161 15.93 1.77 11.17
CA PRO A 161 15.45 0.41 10.92
C PRO A 161 16.32 -0.36 9.92
N TRP A 162 17.07 0.32 9.05
CA TRP A 162 17.93 -0.33 8.06
C TRP A 162 19.16 -0.93 8.73
N THR A 163 19.81 -0.19 9.62
CA THR A 163 21.01 -0.66 10.35
C THR A 163 20.67 -1.38 11.66
N GLY A 164 19.45 -1.17 12.15
CA GLY A 164 18.94 -1.55 13.46
C GLY A 164 19.49 -0.74 14.62
N ILE A 165 20.31 0.28 14.34
CA ILE A 165 21.00 1.05 15.37
C ILE A 165 20.00 1.94 16.09
N TRP A 166 20.00 1.83 17.42
CA TRP A 166 19.37 2.76 18.34
C TRP A 166 20.46 3.53 19.08
N THR A 167 20.21 4.81 19.39
CA THR A 167 21.12 5.61 20.23
C THR A 167 20.53 5.77 21.61
N SER A 168 21.31 5.43 22.63
CA SER A 168 20.87 5.49 24.02
C SER A 168 20.88 6.91 24.59
N VAL A 169 21.89 7.71 24.24
CA VAL A 169 22.01 9.11 24.68
C VAL A 169 20.88 9.95 24.11
N GLY A 170 20.13 10.64 24.98
CA GLY A 170 18.99 11.48 24.59
C GLY A 170 17.73 10.71 24.20
N SER A 171 17.74 9.39 24.31
CA SER A 171 16.59 8.52 24.02
C SER A 171 15.44 8.72 25.00
N HIS A 172 14.31 8.05 24.74
CA HIS A 172 13.22 7.97 25.70
C HIS A 172 13.68 7.38 27.04
N PHE A 173 14.57 6.38 27.02
CA PHE A 173 15.06 5.74 28.23
C PHE A 173 16.04 6.61 29.03
N ASP A 174 16.82 7.45 28.35
CA ASP A 174 17.72 8.43 28.99
C ASP A 174 16.93 9.58 29.60
N ARG A 175 15.89 10.05 28.90
CA ARG A 175 15.02 11.14 29.36
C ARG A 175 14.01 10.69 30.42
N GLY A 176 13.51 9.47 30.35
CA GLY A 176 12.46 8.96 31.23
C GLY A 176 11.07 9.55 30.98
N TYR A 177 10.16 9.32 31.93
CA TYR A 177 8.82 9.90 31.96
C TYR A 177 8.37 10.17 33.42
N PRO A 178 8.01 11.41 33.80
CA PRO A 178 8.21 12.64 33.02
C PRO A 178 9.70 12.87 32.70
N PRO A 179 10.03 13.63 31.65
CA PRO A 179 11.41 13.80 31.22
C PRO A 179 12.24 14.51 32.30
N VAL A 180 13.42 13.97 32.62
CA VAL A 180 14.44 14.67 33.41
C VAL A 180 15.06 15.82 32.60
N SER A 181 15.80 16.72 33.24
CA SER A 181 16.32 17.94 32.62
C SER A 181 17.84 18.09 32.74
N GLY A 182 18.42 18.97 31.93
CA GLY A 182 19.86 19.25 31.94
C GLY A 182 20.68 18.03 31.51
N ALA A 183 21.86 17.86 32.11
CA ALA A 183 22.78 16.79 31.75
C ALA A 183 22.18 15.39 31.89
N GLN A 184 21.25 15.19 32.84
CA GLN A 184 20.58 13.90 33.09
C GLN A 184 19.73 13.42 31.90
N ALA A 185 19.32 14.31 31.00
CA ALA A 185 18.53 13.94 29.83
C ALA A 185 19.39 13.31 28.72
N THR A 186 20.72 13.35 28.86
CA THR A 186 21.71 12.97 27.84
C THR A 186 22.96 12.32 28.46
N ASP A 187 22.89 11.76 29.67
CA ASP A 187 24.04 11.20 30.39
C ASP A 187 24.26 9.70 30.16
N ASN A 188 23.43 9.09 29.31
CA ASN A 188 23.43 7.66 29.04
C ASN A 188 23.06 6.81 30.27
N VAL A 189 22.25 7.34 31.18
CA VAL A 189 21.78 6.64 32.38
C VAL A 189 20.27 6.47 32.29
N LEU A 190 19.80 5.26 32.61
CA LEU A 190 18.36 4.98 32.62
C LEU A 190 17.62 5.89 33.60
N SER A 191 16.75 6.74 33.06
CA SER A 191 15.84 7.57 33.86
C SER A 191 14.55 6.82 34.23
N PRO A 192 13.85 7.24 35.30
CA PRO A 192 12.58 6.64 35.70
C PRO A 192 11.50 6.77 34.62
N ILE A 193 10.72 5.71 34.39
CA ILE A 193 9.58 5.70 33.46
C ILE A 193 8.31 5.43 34.26
N ASN A 194 7.62 6.52 34.62
CA ASN A 194 6.47 6.52 35.52
C ASN A 194 5.24 7.13 34.84
N PHE A 195 4.68 6.40 33.88
CA PHE A 195 3.40 6.80 33.28
C PHE A 195 2.26 6.72 34.30
N PRO A 196 1.38 7.73 34.39
CA PRO A 196 0.17 7.67 35.20
C PRO A 196 -0.70 6.47 34.83
N SER A 197 -1.50 6.00 35.79
CA SER A 197 -2.50 4.96 35.53
C SER A 197 -3.42 5.35 34.37
N GLY A 198 -3.70 4.40 33.47
CA GLY A 198 -4.49 4.63 32.26
C GLY A 198 -3.75 5.32 31.10
N ASN A 199 -2.55 5.85 31.33
CA ASN A 199 -1.75 6.41 30.25
C ASN A 199 -1.21 5.29 29.33
N GLN A 200 -1.36 5.49 28.03
CA GLN A 200 -1.01 4.50 27.01
C GLN A 200 0.47 4.58 26.61
N GLY A 201 1.15 5.71 26.86
CA GLY A 201 2.57 5.92 26.54
C GLY A 201 2.91 5.53 25.10
N TYR A 202 4.00 4.78 24.93
CA TYR A 202 4.43 4.19 23.66
C TYR A 202 3.90 2.77 23.42
N ARG A 203 2.81 2.36 24.08
CA ARG A 203 2.18 1.07 23.73
C ARG A 203 1.55 1.16 22.35
N ASN A 204 1.61 0.07 21.59
CA ASN A 204 0.85 -0.03 20.35
C ASN A 204 -0.64 -0.04 20.65
N LEU A 205 -1.39 0.65 19.80
CA LEU A 205 -2.82 0.86 19.95
C LEU A 205 -3.58 0.27 18.77
N VAL A 206 -4.88 0.10 18.95
CA VAL A 206 -5.84 -0.20 17.89
C VAL A 206 -7.15 0.49 18.25
N TYR A 207 -7.83 1.09 17.28
CA TYR A 207 -9.14 1.71 17.49
C TYR A 207 -10.24 0.66 17.64
N ASP A 208 -11.25 0.94 18.48
CA ASP A 208 -12.40 0.03 18.59
C ASP A 208 -13.15 -0.08 17.25
N SER A 209 -13.28 1.02 16.51
CA SER A 209 -13.91 1.07 15.18
C SER A 209 -13.23 0.12 14.19
N ALA A 210 -11.91 0.00 14.27
CA ALA A 210 -11.15 -0.88 13.39
C ALA A 210 -11.36 -2.37 13.72
N LEU A 211 -11.58 -2.70 15.01
CA LEU A 211 -11.88 -4.06 15.49
C LEU A 211 -13.37 -4.44 15.31
N ASN A 212 -14.28 -3.47 15.39
CA ASN A 212 -15.73 -3.65 15.38
C ASN A 212 -16.30 -3.75 13.95
N VAL A 213 -15.70 -4.62 13.13
CA VAL A 213 -16.14 -4.89 11.75
C VAL A 213 -16.57 -6.35 11.62
N THR A 214 -17.85 -6.56 11.35
CA THR A 214 -18.46 -7.89 11.16
C THR A 214 -18.05 -8.48 9.82
N GLY A 215 -17.70 -9.76 9.79
CA GLY A 215 -17.27 -10.45 8.57
C GLY A 215 -15.82 -10.21 8.15
N ALA A 216 -15.08 -9.33 8.84
CA ALA A 216 -13.67 -9.11 8.58
C ALA A 216 -12.78 -10.24 9.14
N THR A 217 -11.65 -10.47 8.48
CA THR A 217 -10.57 -11.36 8.94
C THR A 217 -9.46 -10.52 9.55
N PHE A 218 -8.85 -10.99 10.65
CA PHE A 218 -7.85 -10.24 11.40
C PHE A 218 -6.56 -11.04 11.58
N TRP A 219 -5.43 -10.34 11.48
CA TRP A 219 -4.10 -10.89 11.72
C TRP A 219 -3.31 -10.05 12.71
N VAL A 220 -2.54 -10.72 13.54
CA VAL A 220 -1.48 -10.12 14.35
C VAL A 220 -0.14 -10.48 13.72
N ALA A 221 0.81 -9.55 13.75
CA ALA A 221 2.17 -9.77 13.31
C ALA A 221 3.18 -9.29 14.36
N GLY A 222 4.34 -9.93 14.37
CA GLY A 222 5.53 -9.45 15.06
C GLY A 222 6.70 -9.33 14.08
N TYR A 223 7.66 -8.49 14.42
CA TYR A 223 8.88 -8.26 13.64
C TYR A 223 10.07 -8.03 14.56
N TYR A 224 11.16 -8.77 14.38
CA TYR A 224 12.44 -8.48 15.04
C TYR A 224 13.32 -7.64 14.12
N ASN A 225 13.67 -6.44 14.57
CA ASN A 225 14.72 -5.64 13.97
C ASN A 225 16.02 -5.86 14.76
N VAL A 226 17.05 -6.39 14.10
CA VAL A 226 18.29 -6.81 14.73
C VAL A 226 19.46 -6.07 14.09
N ILE A 227 20.24 -5.41 14.93
CA ILE A 227 21.48 -4.74 14.52
C ILE A 227 22.36 -5.73 13.77
N GLY A 228 22.84 -5.35 12.59
CA GLY A 228 23.77 -6.20 11.86
C GLY A 228 23.12 -7.18 10.89
N GLU A 229 21.82 -7.42 10.97
CA GLU A 229 21.26 -8.59 10.28
C GLU A 229 21.25 -8.40 8.76
N PRO A 230 21.82 -9.32 7.95
CA PRO A 230 21.78 -9.22 6.49
C PRO A 230 20.34 -9.14 5.96
N ASP A 231 20.07 -8.25 5.00
CA ASP A 231 18.73 -8.07 4.38
C ASP A 231 18.08 -9.40 3.96
N ALA A 232 18.86 -10.28 3.34
CA ALA A 232 18.41 -11.58 2.85
C ALA A 232 17.85 -12.51 3.95
N ASN A 233 18.16 -12.27 5.22
CA ASN A 233 17.66 -13.06 6.34
C ASN A 233 16.38 -12.47 6.95
N ARG A 234 16.11 -11.17 6.77
CA ARG A 234 15.12 -10.41 7.54
C ARG A 234 13.67 -10.79 7.29
N GLU A 235 13.37 -11.55 6.25
CA GLU A 235 11.99 -11.97 5.97
C GLU A 235 11.47 -12.93 7.05
N ASN A 236 12.33 -13.82 7.57
CA ASN A 236 11.98 -14.77 8.62
C ASN A 236 11.88 -14.11 10.02
N ASN A 237 12.27 -12.83 10.15
CA ASN A 237 12.09 -12.04 11.37
C ASN A 237 10.63 -11.68 11.59
N PHE A 238 9.78 -11.87 10.58
CA PHE A 238 8.35 -11.72 10.67
C PHE A 238 7.66 -13.03 11.00
N ALA A 239 6.57 -12.91 11.73
CA ALA A 239 5.57 -13.94 11.80
C ALA A 239 4.20 -13.29 11.82
N THR A 240 3.22 -13.99 11.26
CA THR A 240 1.83 -13.55 11.22
C THR A 240 0.91 -14.68 11.63
N ARG A 241 -0.17 -14.34 12.32
CA ARG A 241 -1.16 -15.31 12.79
C ARG A 241 -2.54 -14.68 12.84
N THR A 242 -3.59 -15.45 12.54
CA THR A 242 -4.96 -14.94 12.69
C THR A 242 -5.32 -14.78 14.17
N PHE A 243 -6.27 -13.90 14.48
CA PHE A 243 -6.80 -13.81 15.84
C PHE A 243 -8.31 -13.53 15.83
N THR A 244 -8.95 -13.87 16.94
CA THR A 244 -10.33 -13.46 17.24
C THR A 244 -10.33 -12.39 18.31
N ARG A 245 -11.35 -11.55 18.27
CA ARG A 245 -11.58 -10.41 19.16
C ARG A 245 -13.00 -10.47 19.69
N ILE A 246 -13.17 -10.20 20.99
CA ILE A 246 -14.46 -10.18 21.68
C ILE A 246 -14.55 -8.87 22.46
N TRP A 247 -15.64 -8.13 22.26
CA TRP A 247 -15.94 -6.95 23.07
C TRP A 247 -16.62 -7.38 24.37
N GLY A 248 -15.97 -7.11 25.51
CA GLY A 248 -16.48 -7.45 26.84
C GLY A 248 -17.34 -6.36 27.48
N GLY A 249 -17.81 -5.37 26.73
CA GLY A 249 -18.55 -4.20 27.25
C GLY A 249 -17.67 -3.05 27.74
N THR A 250 -16.41 -3.33 28.10
CA THR A 250 -15.45 -2.32 28.59
C THR A 250 -14.08 -2.40 27.94
N THR A 251 -13.62 -3.59 27.58
CA THR A 251 -12.32 -3.86 26.96
C THR A 251 -12.47 -4.95 25.90
N TRP A 252 -11.55 -4.97 24.95
CA TRP A 252 -11.39 -6.10 24.04
C TRP A 252 -10.61 -7.22 24.71
N SER A 253 -10.97 -8.46 24.39
CA SER A 253 -10.15 -9.65 24.62
C SER A 253 -9.79 -10.29 23.29
N PHE A 254 -8.59 -10.88 23.23
CA PHE A 254 -8.00 -11.40 22.00
C PHE A 254 -7.55 -12.84 22.20
N SER A 255 -7.73 -13.66 21.18
CA SER A 255 -7.24 -15.04 21.14
C SER A 255 -6.59 -15.32 19.79
N VAL A 256 -5.31 -15.70 19.80
CA VAL A 256 -4.65 -16.17 18.57
C VAL A 256 -5.28 -17.47 18.10
N SER A 257 -5.40 -17.62 16.80
CA SER A 257 -6.01 -18.78 16.13
C SER A 257 -5.22 -19.14 14.88
N GLY A 258 -5.55 -20.27 14.26
CA GLY A 258 -4.94 -20.68 13.00
C GLY A 258 -3.43 -20.94 13.06
N THR A 259 -2.89 -21.25 11.89
CA THR A 259 -1.47 -21.53 11.68
C THR A 259 -0.69 -20.23 11.52
N GLN A 260 0.52 -20.19 12.09
CA GLN A 260 1.46 -19.10 11.90
C GLN A 260 2.19 -19.20 10.56
N TYR A 261 2.52 -18.05 9.97
CA TYR A 261 3.27 -17.97 8.72
C TYR A 261 4.48 -17.05 8.94
N PRO A 262 5.72 -17.48 8.62
CA PRO A 262 6.96 -16.77 8.94
C PRO A 262 7.32 -15.72 7.87
N THR A 263 6.37 -14.84 7.54
CA THR A 263 6.52 -13.78 6.52
C THR A 263 5.74 -12.53 6.93
N PRO A 264 6.05 -11.35 6.34
CA PRO A 264 5.26 -10.13 6.52
C PRO A 264 3.76 -10.32 6.24
N ALA A 265 2.91 -9.56 6.93
CA ALA A 265 1.46 -9.71 6.86
C ALA A 265 0.87 -9.41 5.49
N ILE A 266 1.54 -8.59 4.68
CA ILE A 266 1.11 -8.25 3.32
C ILE A 266 0.94 -9.47 2.41
N TYR A 267 1.67 -10.57 2.67
CA TYR A 267 1.51 -11.85 1.96
C TYR A 267 0.22 -12.61 2.31
N ARG A 268 -0.54 -12.15 3.32
CA ARG A 268 -1.85 -12.72 3.67
C ARG A 268 -2.97 -12.26 2.75
N TRP A 269 -2.75 -11.20 1.99
CA TRP A 269 -3.79 -10.60 1.16
C TRP A 269 -4.09 -11.48 -0.06
N THR A 270 -5.14 -12.29 0.06
CA THR A 270 -5.45 -13.30 -0.95
C THR A 270 -5.92 -12.65 -2.26
N GLY A 271 -5.35 -13.07 -3.39
CA GLY A 271 -5.66 -12.53 -4.72
C GLY A 271 -4.89 -11.25 -5.06
N ALA A 272 -4.07 -10.72 -4.15
CA ALA A 272 -3.13 -9.65 -4.47
C ALA A 272 -1.82 -10.22 -5.04
N THR A 273 -1.22 -9.48 -5.97
CA THR A 273 0.20 -9.66 -6.32
C THR A 273 1.04 -8.85 -5.35
N VAL A 274 2.17 -9.39 -4.89
CA VAL A 274 3.06 -8.72 -3.92
C VAL A 274 4.48 -8.76 -4.45
N ASN A 275 5.08 -7.59 -4.64
CA ASN A 275 6.48 -7.44 -4.99
C ASN A 275 7.19 -6.52 -4.00
N SER A 276 8.52 -6.53 -3.99
CA SER A 276 9.31 -5.61 -3.16
C SER A 276 10.59 -5.19 -3.86
N ALA A 277 11.09 -4.02 -3.49
CA ALA A 277 12.40 -3.55 -3.86
C ALA A 277 13.02 -2.74 -2.72
N SER A 278 14.32 -2.53 -2.80
CA SER A 278 15.08 -1.70 -1.87
C SER A 278 16.00 -0.78 -2.64
N ASN A 279 16.69 0.12 -1.93
CA ASN A 279 17.74 0.95 -2.50
C ASN A 279 19.08 0.20 -2.62
N GLY A 280 19.01 -1.07 -3.01
CA GLY A 280 20.13 -2.02 -2.96
C GLY A 280 20.63 -2.20 -1.52
N ASN A 281 21.91 -1.90 -1.31
CA ASN A 281 22.55 -1.94 0.01
C ASN A 281 22.52 -0.58 0.74
N ASN A 282 21.94 0.45 0.13
CA ASN A 282 21.97 1.80 0.69
C ASN A 282 20.87 2.05 1.72
N ASP A 283 19.73 1.36 1.61
CA ASP A 283 18.58 1.52 2.52
C ASP A 283 17.63 0.32 2.38
N GLY A 284 16.64 0.27 3.27
CA GLY A 284 15.69 -0.81 3.42
C GLY A 284 14.64 -0.92 2.31
N ARG A 285 13.66 -1.77 2.60
CA ARG A 285 12.75 -2.36 1.61
C ARG A 285 11.33 -1.85 1.74
N PHE A 286 10.73 -1.56 0.59
CA PHE A 286 9.29 -1.38 0.45
C PHE A 286 8.67 -2.61 -0.23
N TYR A 287 7.48 -2.97 0.20
CA TYR A 287 6.61 -3.95 -0.47
C TYR A 287 5.43 -3.19 -1.07
N VAL A 288 5.08 -3.52 -2.32
CA VAL A 288 3.87 -3.05 -2.98
C VAL A 288 3.03 -4.26 -3.32
N ALA A 289 1.82 -4.28 -2.76
CA ALA A 289 0.80 -5.24 -3.12
C ALA A 289 -0.33 -4.56 -3.89
N VAL A 290 -0.90 -5.26 -4.86
CA VAL A 290 -2.07 -4.78 -5.60
C VAL A 290 -3.06 -5.91 -5.85
N LYS A 291 -4.35 -5.63 -5.62
CA LYS A 291 -5.48 -6.43 -6.05
C LYS A 291 -6.31 -5.60 -7.04
N VAL A 292 -6.59 -6.18 -8.20
CA VAL A 292 -7.41 -5.53 -9.23
C VAL A 292 -8.69 -6.34 -9.41
N THR A 293 -9.85 -5.68 -9.36
CA THR A 293 -11.14 -6.31 -9.62
C THR A 293 -11.87 -5.63 -10.79
N GLY A 294 -12.88 -6.32 -11.32
CA GLY A 294 -13.59 -5.87 -12.51
C GLY A 294 -12.97 -6.37 -13.83
N PRO A 295 -13.31 -5.74 -14.97
CA PRO A 295 -14.01 -4.46 -15.04
C PRO A 295 -15.51 -4.61 -14.73
N SER A 296 -16.07 -3.63 -14.01
CA SER A 296 -17.51 -3.46 -13.81
C SER A 296 -17.94 -2.16 -14.50
N ALA A 297 -18.93 -2.23 -15.40
CA ALA A 297 -19.31 -1.11 -16.26
C ALA A 297 -18.11 -0.43 -16.98
N GLY A 298 -17.10 -1.22 -17.36
CA GLY A 298 -15.90 -0.73 -18.07
C GLY A 298 -14.79 -0.19 -17.17
N LEU A 299 -14.96 -0.18 -15.84
CA LEU A 299 -13.95 0.30 -14.90
C LEU A 299 -13.34 -0.84 -14.07
N TYR A 300 -12.01 -0.82 -13.96
CA TYR A 300 -11.23 -1.65 -13.06
C TYR A 300 -11.05 -0.93 -11.73
N HIS A 301 -11.25 -1.64 -10.63
CA HIS A 301 -10.95 -1.14 -9.30
C HIS A 301 -9.56 -1.61 -8.86
N TYR A 302 -8.68 -0.66 -8.56
CA TYR A 302 -7.32 -0.91 -8.08
C TYR A 302 -7.25 -0.67 -6.58
N GLU A 303 -6.81 -1.70 -5.85
CA GLU A 303 -6.50 -1.62 -4.42
C GLU A 303 -5.01 -1.87 -4.23
N PHE A 304 -4.28 -0.88 -3.73
CA PHE A 304 -2.88 -0.98 -3.38
C PHE A 304 -2.67 -0.98 -1.86
N ALA A 305 -1.64 -1.72 -1.42
CA ALA A 305 -1.09 -1.64 -0.08
C ALA A 305 0.44 -1.51 -0.19
N VAL A 306 1.01 -0.46 0.41
CA VAL A 306 2.45 -0.20 0.40
C VAL A 306 2.98 -0.28 1.82
N PHE A 307 3.89 -1.22 2.06
CA PHE A 307 4.47 -1.49 3.38
C PHE A 307 5.95 -1.12 3.39
N ASN A 308 6.33 -0.25 4.33
CA ASN A 308 7.74 0.02 4.62
C ASN A 308 8.22 -0.98 5.67
N ARG A 309 9.07 -1.93 5.28
CA ARG A 309 9.62 -2.91 6.23
C ARG A 309 10.67 -2.27 7.12
N ASP A 310 11.66 -1.62 6.51
CA ASP A 310 12.87 -1.16 7.18
C ASP A 310 13.64 -0.06 6.43
N ASN A 311 13.00 0.66 5.50
CA ASN A 311 13.60 1.84 4.88
C ASN A 311 13.59 3.00 5.88
N ALA A 312 14.80 3.51 6.18
CA ALA A 312 15.02 4.56 7.17
C ALA A 312 14.63 5.95 6.68
N ARG A 313 14.66 6.17 5.36
CA ARG A 313 14.34 7.44 4.71
C ARG A 313 12.86 7.69 4.49
N GLN A 314 12.01 6.68 4.74
CA GLN A 314 10.55 6.75 4.76
C GLN A 314 9.94 7.07 3.38
N GLY A 315 8.70 6.67 3.14
CA GLY A 315 8.00 7.05 1.91
C GLY A 315 7.32 8.42 2.04
N GLY A 316 7.64 9.36 1.16
CA GLY A 316 7.02 10.69 1.08
C GLY A 316 6.05 10.85 -0.08
N GLN A 317 6.22 10.06 -1.16
CA GLN A 317 5.25 9.97 -2.25
C GLN A 317 5.12 8.53 -2.76
N VAL A 318 3.95 8.19 -3.29
CA VAL A 318 3.68 6.96 -4.02
C VAL A 318 3.13 7.37 -5.38
N ARG A 319 3.86 7.01 -6.44
CA ARG A 319 3.52 7.33 -7.83
C ARG A 319 3.17 6.05 -8.57
N ILE A 320 1.95 6.01 -9.09
CA ILE A 320 1.39 4.87 -9.80
C ILE A 320 1.23 5.29 -11.26
N PRO A 321 1.94 4.66 -12.21
CA PRO A 321 1.82 5.01 -13.61
C PRO A 321 0.42 4.68 -14.12
N VAL A 322 -0.09 5.55 -14.98
CA VAL A 322 -1.37 5.38 -15.66
C VAL A 322 -1.20 5.72 -17.14
N CYS A 323 -1.89 4.95 -17.97
CA CYS A 323 -1.93 5.12 -19.40
C CYS A 323 -2.40 6.54 -19.77
N SER A 324 -1.69 7.20 -20.69
CA SER A 324 -2.07 8.54 -21.13
C SER A 324 -3.44 8.53 -21.80
N GLY A 325 -4.39 9.26 -21.23
CA GLY A 325 -5.77 9.32 -21.71
C GLY A 325 -6.73 8.35 -21.03
N ALA A 326 -6.27 7.54 -20.07
CA ALA A 326 -7.17 6.77 -19.22
C ALA A 326 -7.97 7.71 -18.32
N SER A 327 -9.22 7.36 -18.08
CA SER A 327 -10.01 7.98 -17.03
C SER A 327 -9.62 7.38 -15.68
N VAL A 328 -9.55 8.24 -14.66
CA VAL A 328 -9.29 7.86 -13.28
C VAL A 328 -10.31 8.56 -12.38
N SER A 329 -10.90 7.83 -11.46
CA SER A 329 -11.87 8.36 -10.49
C SER A 329 -11.73 7.67 -9.13
N ASN A 330 -12.50 8.14 -8.14
CA ASN A 330 -12.60 7.52 -6.81
C ASN A 330 -11.23 7.33 -6.12
N LEU A 331 -10.34 8.32 -6.29
CA LEU A 331 -9.06 8.38 -5.59
C LEU A 331 -9.30 8.35 -4.08
N TRP A 332 -8.65 7.41 -3.41
CA TRP A 332 -8.78 7.19 -1.98
C TRP A 332 -7.44 6.82 -1.37
N PHE A 333 -7.21 7.30 -0.16
CA PHE A 333 -6.06 7.00 0.69
C PHE A 333 -6.57 6.49 2.03
N GLY A 334 -5.82 5.57 2.64
CA GLY A 334 -6.05 5.18 4.02
C GLY A 334 -4.77 4.77 4.72
N ASP A 335 -4.72 5.07 5.99
CA ASP A 335 -3.64 4.71 6.89
C ASP A 335 -4.22 4.12 8.20
N PRO A 336 -3.38 3.72 9.17
CA PRO A 336 -3.85 3.14 10.42
C PRO A 336 -4.44 4.15 11.41
N ASP A 337 -4.35 5.45 11.13
CA ASP A 337 -4.84 6.49 12.03
C ASP A 337 -6.27 6.96 11.66
N ASP A 338 -6.80 7.97 12.36
CA ASP A 338 -8.17 8.47 12.13
C ASP A 338 -8.13 10.01 12.12
N VAL A 339 -7.01 10.58 11.64
CA VAL A 339 -6.67 11.99 11.69
C VAL A 339 -6.67 12.55 10.27
N ALA A 340 -7.84 12.71 9.67
CA ALA A 340 -7.99 13.19 8.28
C ALA A 340 -7.18 14.47 7.90
N GLY A 341 -6.73 15.26 8.87
CA GLY A 341 -5.86 16.42 8.65
C GLY A 341 -4.41 16.09 8.27
N ASN A 342 -3.95 14.84 8.40
CA ASN A 342 -2.63 14.39 7.97
C ASN A 342 -2.70 13.36 6.81
N ASP A 343 -3.86 13.19 6.19
CA ASP A 343 -4.04 12.28 5.06
C ASP A 343 -3.21 12.71 3.84
N TRP A 344 -2.78 11.71 3.06
CA TRP A 344 -2.09 11.97 1.81
C TRP A 344 -3.04 12.52 0.76
N THR A 345 -2.54 13.44 -0.06
CA THR A 345 -3.32 14.04 -1.14
C THR A 345 -2.97 13.39 -2.47
N ALA A 346 -3.99 13.13 -3.30
CA ALA A 346 -3.82 12.53 -4.62
C ALA A 346 -3.88 13.60 -5.72
N THR A 347 -2.93 13.54 -6.66
CA THR A 347 -2.94 14.37 -7.88
C THR A 347 -2.82 13.47 -9.11
N LEU A 348 -3.71 13.65 -10.08
CA LEU A 348 -3.62 12.99 -11.38
C LEU A 348 -2.81 13.87 -12.34
N THR A 349 -1.76 13.29 -12.92
CA THR A 349 -1.02 13.84 -14.05
C THR A 349 -1.40 13.07 -15.32
N PRO A 350 -0.97 13.50 -16.52
CA PRO A 350 -1.28 12.76 -17.75
C PRO A 350 -0.76 11.31 -17.78
N THR A 351 0.22 10.95 -16.95
CA THR A 351 0.89 9.64 -17.00
C THR A 351 1.01 8.93 -15.64
N GLU A 352 0.64 9.59 -14.54
CA GLU A 352 0.78 9.04 -13.19
C GLU A 352 -0.29 9.59 -12.24
N ILE A 353 -0.72 8.77 -11.28
CA ILE A 353 -1.39 9.19 -10.05
C ILE A 353 -0.32 9.35 -8.98
N VAL A 354 -0.25 10.52 -8.37
CA VAL A 354 0.75 10.86 -7.34
C VAL A 354 0.05 11.09 -6.01
N PHE A 355 0.25 10.17 -5.06
CA PHE A 355 -0.14 10.37 -3.66
C PHE A 355 1.04 11.00 -2.91
N THR A 356 0.79 12.10 -2.21
CA THR A 356 1.83 12.89 -1.52
C THR A 356 1.52 13.04 -0.05
N ALA A 357 2.51 12.73 0.79
CA ALA A 357 2.45 12.96 2.23
C ALA A 357 2.25 14.45 2.55
N PRO A 358 1.58 14.79 3.67
CA PRO A 358 1.45 16.17 4.11
C PRO A 358 2.82 16.81 4.38
N ALA A 359 2.90 18.14 4.20
CA ALA A 359 4.12 18.89 4.44
C ALA A 359 4.59 18.79 5.89
N GLY A 360 5.91 18.84 6.10
CA GLY A 360 6.51 18.78 7.42
C GLY A 360 6.64 17.36 8.00
N ASP A 361 6.59 16.34 7.13
CA ASP A 361 6.84 14.94 7.49
C ASP A 361 5.88 14.40 8.56
N THR A 362 4.66 14.94 8.63
CA THR A 362 3.70 14.63 9.71
C THR A 362 3.03 13.27 9.55
N ASN A 363 3.08 12.67 8.37
CA ASN A 363 2.54 11.34 8.10
C ASN A 363 3.30 10.60 6.99
N ASN A 364 4.63 10.60 7.05
CA ASN A 364 5.43 9.79 6.12
C ASN A 364 5.17 8.29 6.34
N LEU A 365 5.35 7.49 5.29
CA LEU A 365 5.31 6.03 5.38
C LEU A 365 6.58 5.53 6.09
N THR A 366 6.55 5.59 7.41
CA THR A 366 7.62 5.15 8.32
C THR A 366 7.70 3.63 8.40
N TRP A 367 8.84 3.10 8.84
CA TRP A 367 9.04 1.66 8.95
C TRP A 367 8.01 0.99 9.87
N GLY A 368 7.64 -0.24 9.52
CA GLY A 368 6.58 -0.98 10.19
C GLY A 368 5.16 -0.57 9.77
N ASN A 369 4.97 0.55 9.07
CA ASN A 369 3.65 0.99 8.64
C ASN A 369 3.29 0.53 7.21
N LEU A 370 2.00 0.27 7.00
CA LEU A 370 1.38 -0.05 5.71
C LEU A 370 0.26 0.94 5.44
N PHE A 371 0.31 1.62 4.29
CA PHE A 371 -0.74 2.51 3.80
C PHE A 371 -1.44 1.94 2.57
N ASN A 372 -2.67 2.36 2.35
CA ASN A 372 -3.52 1.90 1.27
C ASN A 372 -3.85 3.03 0.29
N PHE A 373 -3.95 2.68 -0.98
CA PHE A 373 -4.27 3.61 -2.07
C PHE A 373 -5.26 2.92 -3.00
N ALA A 374 -6.35 3.60 -3.34
CA ALA A 374 -7.36 3.02 -4.23
C ALA A 374 -7.87 4.03 -5.26
N PHE A 375 -8.31 3.51 -6.39
CA PHE A 375 -8.93 4.28 -7.47
C PHE A 375 -9.59 3.35 -8.48
N ASP A 376 -10.44 3.91 -9.33
CA ASP A 376 -10.99 3.25 -10.49
C ASP A 376 -10.37 3.79 -11.78
N SER A 377 -10.16 2.93 -12.77
CA SER A 377 -9.69 3.33 -14.10
C SER A 377 -10.27 2.47 -15.22
N ASP A 378 -10.46 3.04 -16.41
CA ASP A 378 -10.84 2.32 -17.63
C ASP A 378 -9.67 1.54 -18.27
N ALA A 379 -8.43 1.82 -17.85
CA ALA A 379 -7.26 1.08 -18.29
C ALA A 379 -7.10 -0.23 -17.50
N ALA A 380 -6.95 -1.33 -18.25
CA ALA A 380 -6.73 -2.66 -17.72
C ALA A 380 -5.33 -2.80 -17.09
N PRO A 381 -5.14 -3.76 -16.16
CA PRO A 381 -3.87 -3.94 -15.49
C PRO A 381 -2.80 -4.49 -16.44
N ALA A 382 -1.65 -3.84 -16.48
CA ALA A 382 -0.46 -4.31 -17.15
C ALA A 382 0.79 -4.02 -16.28
N THR A 383 1.89 -4.73 -16.56
CA THR A 383 3.11 -4.62 -15.76
C THR A 383 3.75 -3.23 -15.90
N ALA A 384 3.99 -2.58 -14.77
CA ALA A 384 4.79 -1.36 -14.67
C ALA A 384 5.44 -1.29 -13.29
N ASN A 385 6.06 -0.16 -12.94
CA ASN A 385 6.63 0.06 -11.62
C ASN A 385 5.82 1.11 -10.87
N VAL A 386 5.50 0.82 -9.60
CA VAL A 386 5.10 1.85 -8.64
C VAL A 386 6.37 2.43 -8.03
N ASN A 387 6.47 3.75 -8.01
CA ASN A 387 7.60 4.47 -7.43
C ASN A 387 7.25 4.97 -6.02
N VAL A 388 8.05 4.57 -5.03
CA VAL A 388 7.99 5.12 -3.67
C VAL A 388 9.14 6.12 -3.53
N ASP A 389 8.82 7.40 -3.44
CA ASP A 389 9.82 8.45 -3.30
C ASP A 389 10.17 8.64 -1.83
N GLU A 390 11.46 8.78 -1.57
CA GLU A 390 12.00 8.91 -0.22
C GLU A 390 11.64 10.27 0.36
N ALA A 391 11.08 10.31 1.57
CA ALA A 391 10.74 11.56 2.24
C ALA A 391 11.99 12.28 2.75
N LEU A 392 12.95 11.52 3.29
CA LEU A 392 14.17 12.04 3.87
C LEU A 392 15.35 11.92 2.89
N ALA A 393 16.27 12.88 2.94
CA ALA A 393 17.53 12.80 2.21
C ALA A 393 18.44 11.71 2.78
N GLY A 394 19.24 11.08 1.93
CA GLY A 394 20.15 10.03 2.35
C GLY A 394 20.87 9.36 1.18
N ALA A 395 21.59 8.28 1.48
CA ALA A 395 22.31 7.49 0.49
C ALA A 395 21.36 6.75 -0.46
N GLY A 396 21.86 6.44 -1.66
CA GLY A 396 21.12 5.71 -2.70
C GLY A 396 20.20 6.59 -3.55
N LEU A 397 19.33 5.94 -4.33
CA LEU A 397 18.32 6.58 -5.16
C LEU A 397 17.33 7.38 -4.31
N ALA A 398 16.73 8.42 -4.89
CA ALA A 398 15.66 9.19 -4.24
C ALA A 398 14.27 8.53 -4.38
N SER A 399 14.19 7.43 -5.12
CA SER A 399 12.95 6.69 -5.38
C SER A 399 13.26 5.20 -5.52
N VAL A 400 12.40 4.37 -4.94
CA VAL A 400 12.44 2.92 -5.05
C VAL A 400 11.34 2.47 -6.00
N ALA A 401 11.72 1.88 -7.12
CA ALA A 401 10.79 1.34 -8.11
C ALA A 401 10.45 -0.12 -7.77
N VAL A 402 9.17 -0.40 -7.52
CA VAL A 402 8.66 -1.75 -7.22
C VAL A 402 7.75 -2.20 -8.35
N ALA A 403 8.07 -3.35 -8.96
CA ALA A 403 7.25 -3.93 -10.02
C ALA A 403 5.82 -4.20 -9.52
N SER A 404 4.80 -3.90 -10.34
CA SER A 404 3.40 -4.06 -9.97
C SER A 404 2.50 -4.18 -11.21
N SER A 405 1.21 -4.35 -10.96
CA SER A 405 0.16 -4.28 -11.99
C SER A 405 -0.52 -2.91 -11.91
N CYS A 406 -0.33 -2.09 -12.94
CA CYS A 406 -0.79 -0.71 -13.00
C CYS A 406 -1.76 -0.50 -14.20
N PRO A 407 -2.57 0.57 -14.21
CA PRO A 407 -3.52 0.88 -15.29
C PRO A 407 -2.81 1.30 -16.59
N MET A 408 -2.21 0.34 -17.29
CA MET A 408 -1.27 0.54 -18.41
C MET A 408 -1.71 -0.20 -19.69
N ASP A 409 -2.99 -0.55 -19.81
CA ASP A 409 -3.60 -1.09 -21.04
C ASP A 409 -4.98 -0.47 -21.32
N LEU A 410 -4.99 0.68 -22.02
CA LEU A 410 -6.20 1.43 -22.42
C LEU A 410 -6.69 1.04 -23.82
N ARG A 411 -7.38 -0.10 -23.88
CA ARG A 411 -8.01 -0.59 -25.12
C ARG A 411 -9.40 -0.07 -25.34
N ASN A 412 -10.09 0.30 -24.27
CA ASN A 412 -11.48 0.75 -24.28
C ASN A 412 -11.48 2.26 -24.00
N VAL A 413 -11.31 3.08 -25.04
CA VAL A 413 -11.15 4.52 -24.92
C VAL A 413 -12.52 5.19 -24.85
N TYR A 414 -12.78 5.90 -23.76
CA TYR A 414 -13.97 6.74 -23.62
C TYR A 414 -13.92 7.93 -24.59
N LEU A 415 -14.93 8.06 -25.45
CA LEU A 415 -14.99 9.15 -26.45
C LEU A 415 -15.79 10.37 -25.98
N GLY A 416 -16.60 10.21 -24.94
CA GLY A 416 -17.45 11.27 -24.40
C GLY A 416 -18.78 10.75 -23.88
N ALA A 417 -19.48 11.60 -23.13
CA ALA A 417 -20.75 11.25 -22.52
C ALA A 417 -21.86 11.11 -23.55
N GLY A 418 -22.78 10.19 -23.27
CA GLY A 418 -24.07 10.12 -23.95
C GLY A 418 -25.11 11.02 -23.28
N CYS A 419 -26.38 10.63 -23.40
CA CYS A 419 -27.51 11.34 -22.81
C CYS A 419 -28.57 10.34 -22.36
N GLY A 420 -29.33 10.69 -21.33
CA GLY A 420 -30.49 9.89 -20.93
C GLY A 420 -31.20 10.48 -19.73
N THR A 421 -32.37 9.92 -19.44
CA THR A 421 -33.31 10.45 -18.44
C THR A 421 -33.88 9.29 -17.62
N PRO A 422 -33.70 9.28 -16.28
CA PRO A 422 -33.12 10.33 -15.44
C PRO A 422 -31.59 10.45 -15.50
N SER A 423 -30.90 9.46 -16.06
CA SER A 423 -29.44 9.43 -16.21
C SER A 423 -29.06 8.78 -17.53
N ALA A 424 -27.93 9.15 -18.11
CA ALA A 424 -27.42 8.50 -19.31
C ALA A 424 -27.01 7.04 -19.00
N PRO A 425 -27.36 6.07 -19.87
CA PRO A 425 -26.86 4.71 -19.75
C PRO A 425 -25.35 4.69 -20.03
N THR A 426 -24.65 3.67 -19.52
CA THR A 426 -23.20 3.54 -19.67
C THR A 426 -22.85 2.34 -20.53
N LEU A 427 -21.88 2.51 -21.42
CA LEU A 427 -21.31 1.45 -22.26
C LEU A 427 -19.92 1.11 -21.75
N GLY A 428 -19.73 -0.17 -21.41
CA GLY A 428 -18.44 -0.72 -21.01
C GLY A 428 -18.17 -2.08 -21.65
N ALA A 429 -16.89 -2.46 -21.71
CA ALA A 429 -16.48 -3.80 -22.09
C ALA A 429 -16.13 -4.63 -20.84
N ASN A 430 -16.30 -5.94 -20.93
CA ASN A 430 -15.94 -6.86 -19.85
C ASN A 430 -14.44 -7.21 -19.78
N GLY A 431 -13.60 -6.50 -20.53
CA GLY A 431 -12.15 -6.72 -20.55
C GLY A 431 -11.47 -6.14 -21.79
N PRO A 432 -10.19 -6.45 -21.99
CA PRO A 432 -9.47 -6.14 -23.22
C PRO A 432 -9.95 -7.03 -24.39
N ALA A 433 -10.16 -6.42 -25.55
CA ALA A 433 -10.56 -7.11 -26.78
C ALA A 433 -9.37 -7.81 -27.49
N LEU A 434 -8.76 -8.77 -26.79
CA LEU A 434 -7.62 -9.55 -27.28
C LEU A 434 -8.04 -10.57 -28.33
N LEU A 435 -7.17 -10.87 -29.31
CA LEU A 435 -7.43 -11.90 -30.32
C LEU A 435 -7.65 -13.25 -29.64
N GLY A 436 -8.73 -13.95 -30.03
CA GLY A 436 -9.13 -15.23 -29.43
C GLY A 436 -9.93 -15.11 -28.13
N ASN A 437 -10.27 -13.90 -27.66
CA ASN A 437 -11.15 -13.73 -26.51
C ASN A 437 -12.59 -14.12 -26.86
N ALA A 438 -12.93 -15.39 -26.64
CA ALA A 438 -14.24 -15.96 -26.95
C ALA A 438 -15.38 -15.42 -26.05
N THR A 439 -15.03 -14.79 -24.92
CA THR A 439 -16.00 -14.28 -23.94
C THR A 439 -16.08 -12.76 -23.94
N PHE A 440 -15.40 -12.07 -24.86
CA PHE A 440 -15.49 -10.62 -24.96
C PHE A 440 -16.95 -10.20 -25.17
N ALA A 441 -17.39 -9.18 -24.42
CA ALA A 441 -18.74 -8.67 -24.49
C ALA A 441 -18.78 -7.19 -24.16
N LEU A 442 -19.78 -6.52 -24.73
CA LEU A 442 -20.13 -5.14 -24.41
C LEU A 442 -21.42 -5.12 -23.61
N SER A 443 -21.49 -4.23 -22.63
CA SER A 443 -22.65 -4.09 -21.77
C SER A 443 -23.10 -2.63 -21.73
N SER A 444 -24.40 -2.44 -21.93
CA SER A 444 -25.11 -1.20 -21.64
C SER A 444 -25.74 -1.34 -20.25
N ALA A 445 -25.34 -0.50 -19.30
CA ALA A 445 -25.82 -0.50 -17.92
C ALA A 445 -26.56 0.80 -17.59
N ASN A 446 -27.26 0.82 -16.45
CA ASN A 446 -28.17 1.89 -16.04
C ASN A 446 -29.34 2.09 -17.02
N VAL A 447 -29.79 0.99 -17.63
CA VAL A 447 -30.93 0.94 -18.55
C VAL A 447 -32.14 0.35 -17.84
N GLY A 448 -33.34 0.60 -18.35
CA GLY A 448 -34.58 0.01 -17.85
C GLY A 448 -34.57 -1.51 -17.88
N ALA A 449 -35.00 -2.16 -16.80
CA ALA A 449 -35.11 -3.63 -16.78
C ALA A 449 -36.04 -4.13 -17.90
N GLY A 450 -35.56 -5.08 -18.71
CA GLY A 450 -36.28 -5.59 -19.88
C GLY A 450 -36.28 -4.65 -21.10
N SER A 451 -35.58 -3.49 -21.05
CA SER A 451 -35.50 -2.59 -22.20
C SER A 451 -34.65 -3.20 -23.33
N SER A 452 -35.00 -2.84 -24.56
CA SER A 452 -34.24 -3.21 -25.75
C SER A 452 -33.11 -2.21 -25.95
N ASN A 453 -31.89 -2.73 -26.05
CA ASN A 453 -30.68 -1.95 -26.29
C ASN A 453 -30.07 -2.37 -27.63
N PHE A 454 -29.75 -1.43 -28.49
CA PHE A 454 -29.14 -1.69 -29.78
C PHE A 454 -27.71 -1.16 -29.79
N PHE A 455 -26.74 -2.05 -29.99
CA PHE A 455 -25.33 -1.72 -30.06
C PHE A 455 -24.96 -1.47 -31.51
N VAL A 456 -24.42 -0.30 -31.81
CA VAL A 456 -24.02 0.10 -33.16
C VAL A 456 -22.50 0.17 -33.20
N MET A 457 -21.89 -0.48 -34.20
CA MET A 457 -20.43 -0.45 -34.39
C MET A 457 -20.06 0.14 -35.73
N SER A 458 -19.05 1.01 -35.71
CA SER A 458 -18.51 1.70 -36.87
C SER A 458 -16.99 1.55 -36.92
N LEU A 459 -16.42 1.57 -38.13
CA LEU A 459 -14.97 1.59 -38.31
C LEU A 459 -14.36 2.97 -38.04
N LEU A 460 -15.18 4.02 -38.00
CA LEU A 460 -14.78 5.39 -37.74
C LEU A 460 -15.58 5.97 -36.57
N ASP A 461 -14.94 6.83 -35.77
CA ASP A 461 -15.61 7.69 -34.82
C ASP A 461 -15.98 9.04 -35.44
N THR A 462 -17.03 9.65 -34.90
CA THR A 462 -17.44 11.03 -35.15
C THR A 462 -17.78 11.71 -33.84
N VAL A 463 -18.05 13.01 -33.87
CA VAL A 463 -18.65 13.74 -32.76
C VAL A 463 -19.78 14.56 -33.34
N LEU A 464 -20.98 13.96 -33.38
CA LEU A 464 -22.16 14.57 -33.99
C LEU A 464 -23.20 14.92 -32.91
N PRO A 465 -23.30 16.19 -32.49
CA PRO A 465 -24.37 16.64 -31.60
C PRO A 465 -25.72 16.52 -32.30
N VAL A 466 -26.71 15.89 -31.65
CA VAL A 466 -28.05 15.65 -32.23
C VAL A 466 -29.19 16.33 -31.47
N GLY A 467 -28.86 17.22 -30.52
CA GLY A 467 -29.83 17.93 -29.68
C GLY A 467 -30.15 17.18 -28.39
N GLY A 468 -30.84 17.83 -27.44
CA GLY A 468 -31.18 17.21 -26.14
C GLY A 468 -29.97 16.89 -25.25
N GLY A 469 -28.79 17.46 -25.53
CA GLY A 469 -27.52 17.10 -24.86
C GLY A 469 -26.87 15.83 -25.39
N CYS A 470 -27.45 15.21 -26.42
CA CYS A 470 -27.02 13.93 -26.99
C CYS A 470 -25.94 14.12 -28.07
N THR A 471 -24.96 13.22 -28.06
CA THR A 471 -23.90 13.14 -29.06
C THR A 471 -23.80 11.72 -29.60
N ILE A 472 -23.73 11.60 -30.92
CA ILE A 472 -23.43 10.34 -31.61
C ILE A 472 -21.91 10.26 -31.83
N TYR A 473 -21.31 9.16 -31.39
CA TYR A 473 -19.87 8.91 -31.53
C TYR A 473 -19.51 7.92 -32.63
N VAL A 474 -20.46 7.11 -33.08
CA VAL A 474 -20.29 6.19 -34.20
C VAL A 474 -20.51 6.94 -35.52
N ASP A 475 -19.58 6.87 -36.47
CA ASP A 475 -19.80 7.47 -37.79
C ASP A 475 -20.89 6.67 -38.54
N PRO A 476 -22.06 7.26 -38.84
CA PRO A 476 -23.15 6.56 -39.53
C PRO A 476 -22.77 6.06 -40.93
N ALA A 477 -21.80 6.70 -41.60
CA ALA A 477 -21.35 6.31 -42.93
C ALA A 477 -20.43 5.08 -42.94
N ALA A 478 -19.88 4.72 -41.77
CA ALA A 478 -18.94 3.60 -41.61
C ALA A 478 -19.48 2.50 -40.68
N VAL A 479 -20.78 2.51 -40.37
CA VAL A 479 -21.44 1.43 -39.62
C VAL A 479 -21.42 0.15 -40.45
N PHE A 480 -20.93 -0.92 -39.84
CA PHE A 480 -20.84 -2.24 -40.49
C PHE A 480 -21.55 -3.35 -39.70
N PHE A 481 -21.90 -3.07 -38.44
CA PHE A 481 -22.55 -4.04 -37.56
C PHE A 481 -23.50 -3.34 -36.59
N GLY A 482 -24.63 -3.99 -36.31
CA GLY A 482 -25.53 -3.61 -35.24
C GLY A 482 -26.37 -4.81 -34.78
N ASP A 483 -26.51 -4.95 -33.47
CA ASP A 483 -27.30 -6.04 -32.88
C ASP A 483 -27.96 -5.60 -31.56
N GLY A 484 -29.04 -6.30 -31.20
CA GLY A 484 -29.86 -6.01 -30.04
C GLY A 484 -29.56 -6.93 -28.85
N ALA A 485 -29.62 -6.38 -27.64
CA ALA A 485 -29.69 -7.16 -26.41
C ALA A 485 -30.80 -6.61 -25.50
N THR A 486 -31.45 -7.51 -24.76
CA THR A 486 -32.47 -7.13 -23.78
C THR A 486 -31.84 -7.01 -22.40
N ALA A 487 -32.16 -5.95 -21.67
CA ALA A 487 -31.65 -5.73 -20.32
C ALA A 487 -32.20 -6.77 -19.34
N ASN A 488 -31.35 -7.28 -18.46
CA ASN A 488 -31.75 -8.16 -17.37
C ASN A 488 -32.47 -7.37 -16.25
N GLY A 489 -32.88 -8.08 -15.19
CA GLY A 489 -33.57 -7.47 -14.04
C GLY A 489 -32.72 -6.45 -13.25
N SER A 490 -31.41 -6.41 -13.47
CA SER A 490 -30.49 -5.44 -12.88
C SER A 490 -30.24 -4.22 -13.78
N GLY A 491 -30.95 -4.10 -14.91
CA GLY A 491 -30.77 -2.97 -15.83
C GLY A 491 -29.44 -3.02 -16.59
N VAL A 492 -29.03 -4.23 -17.01
CA VAL A 492 -27.84 -4.44 -17.85
C VAL A 492 -28.19 -5.27 -19.06
N ALA A 493 -27.97 -4.73 -20.25
CA ALA A 493 -28.05 -5.44 -21.52
C ALA A 493 -26.64 -5.79 -22.00
N THR A 494 -26.38 -7.05 -22.35
CA THR A 494 -25.04 -7.53 -22.73
C THR A 494 -25.06 -8.16 -24.11
N LEU A 495 -24.17 -7.71 -24.99
CA LEU A 495 -23.95 -8.25 -26.32
C LEU A 495 -22.61 -9.00 -26.36
N PRO A 496 -22.60 -10.34 -26.48
CA PRO A 496 -21.39 -11.13 -26.69
C PRO A 496 -20.79 -10.86 -28.07
N ILE A 497 -19.50 -10.54 -28.13
CA ILE A 497 -18.76 -10.26 -29.37
C ILE A 497 -17.43 -11.01 -29.31
N PRO A 498 -17.41 -12.34 -29.52
CA PRO A 498 -16.18 -13.12 -29.51
C PRO A 498 -15.15 -12.55 -30.49
N ILE A 499 -13.92 -12.29 -30.02
CA ILE A 499 -12.85 -11.77 -30.87
C ILE A 499 -12.12 -12.94 -31.53
N PRO A 500 -12.14 -13.10 -32.86
CA PRO A 500 -11.49 -14.23 -33.52
C PRO A 500 -9.96 -14.14 -33.46
N ILE A 501 -9.29 -15.29 -33.62
CA ILE A 501 -7.83 -15.36 -33.78
C ILE A 501 -7.49 -15.00 -35.23
N ASP A 502 -7.72 -13.75 -35.61
CA ASP A 502 -7.37 -13.22 -36.92
C ASP A 502 -6.28 -12.14 -36.79
N PRO A 503 -5.04 -12.41 -37.25
CA PRO A 503 -3.96 -11.42 -37.23
C PRO A 503 -4.29 -10.10 -37.93
N ALA A 504 -5.22 -10.07 -38.89
CA ALA A 504 -5.65 -8.85 -39.56
C ALA A 504 -6.39 -7.87 -38.63
N LEU A 505 -6.95 -8.36 -37.52
CA LEU A 505 -7.58 -7.52 -36.51
C LEU A 505 -6.58 -6.94 -35.51
N ASN A 506 -5.31 -7.33 -35.55
CA ASN A 506 -4.33 -6.81 -34.60
C ASN A 506 -4.09 -5.32 -34.82
N SER A 507 -4.30 -4.51 -33.78
CA SER A 507 -4.28 -3.03 -33.81
C SER A 507 -5.42 -2.38 -34.58
N ALA A 508 -6.42 -3.15 -35.03
CA ALA A 508 -7.64 -2.58 -35.59
C ALA A 508 -8.42 -1.84 -34.51
N THR A 509 -9.18 -0.82 -34.91
CA THR A 509 -10.06 -0.07 -34.02
C THR A 509 -11.50 -0.14 -34.50
N LEU A 510 -12.42 -0.20 -33.56
CA LEU A 510 -13.84 -0.07 -33.80
C LEU A 510 -14.46 0.88 -32.78
N THR A 511 -15.44 1.65 -33.21
CA THR A 511 -16.18 2.58 -32.37
C THR A 511 -17.56 2.01 -32.10
N VAL A 512 -17.99 2.04 -30.85
CA VAL A 512 -19.28 1.51 -30.42
C VAL A 512 -20.05 2.54 -29.62
N GLN A 513 -21.35 2.55 -29.85
CA GLN A 513 -22.31 3.24 -28.99
C GLN A 513 -23.58 2.38 -28.92
N ALA A 514 -24.14 2.21 -27.73
CA ALA A 514 -25.44 1.58 -27.54
C ALA A 514 -26.55 2.62 -27.40
N VAL A 515 -27.73 2.26 -27.89
CA VAL A 515 -28.96 3.05 -27.83
C VAL A 515 -30.01 2.26 -27.08
N GLU A 516 -30.54 2.83 -26.02
CA GLU A 516 -31.68 2.28 -25.30
C GLU A 516 -32.99 2.83 -25.88
N PHE A 517 -33.97 1.94 -26.11
CA PHE A 517 -35.33 2.34 -26.39
C PHE A 517 -36.11 2.52 -25.09
N GLN A 518 -36.34 3.78 -24.70
CA GLN A 518 -37.08 4.14 -23.48
C GLN A 518 -38.37 4.90 -23.82
N LEU A 519 -39.47 4.15 -23.99
CA LEU A 519 -40.79 4.71 -24.29
C LEU A 519 -41.56 5.02 -22.99
N PRO A 520 -42.14 6.22 -22.82
CA PRO A 520 -42.17 7.40 -23.70
C PRO A 520 -41.18 8.52 -23.29
N SER A 521 -40.11 8.20 -22.56
CA SER A 521 -39.35 9.19 -21.77
C SER A 521 -37.91 9.41 -22.19
N GLY A 522 -37.41 8.78 -23.26
CA GLY A 522 -36.01 8.95 -23.69
C GLY A 522 -35.66 10.36 -24.18
N SER A 523 -34.43 10.78 -23.90
CA SER A 523 -33.89 12.14 -24.09
C SER A 523 -33.75 12.57 -25.55
N PHE A 524 -33.63 11.61 -26.47
CA PHE A 524 -33.56 11.82 -27.91
C PHE A 524 -34.69 11.08 -28.62
N GLY A 525 -35.89 11.66 -28.60
CA GLY A 525 -37.04 11.07 -29.32
C GLY A 525 -37.41 9.67 -28.84
N ASN A 526 -37.46 9.46 -27.51
CA ASN A 526 -37.63 8.16 -26.84
C ASN A 526 -36.40 7.24 -26.84
N LEU A 527 -35.23 7.77 -27.18
CA LEU A 527 -33.96 7.06 -27.13
C LEU A 527 -33.04 7.68 -26.09
N ASP A 528 -32.33 6.84 -25.35
CA ASP A 528 -31.20 7.24 -24.53
C ASP A 528 -29.91 6.72 -25.18
N LEU A 529 -28.87 7.54 -25.20
CA LEU A 529 -27.59 7.23 -25.82
C LEU A 529 -26.56 6.97 -24.72
N THR A 530 -25.83 5.85 -24.85
CA THR A 530 -24.65 5.60 -24.01
C THR A 530 -23.48 6.52 -24.38
N ASN A 531 -22.42 6.50 -23.57
CA ASN A 531 -21.12 7.02 -23.99
C ASN A 531 -20.60 6.32 -25.25
N GLY A 532 -19.74 7.01 -26.00
CA GLY A 532 -18.98 6.39 -27.09
C GLY A 532 -17.76 5.64 -26.56
N LEU A 533 -17.46 4.49 -27.16
CA LEU A 533 -16.28 3.69 -26.82
C LEU A 533 -15.49 3.34 -28.08
N LYS A 534 -14.21 3.71 -28.13
CA LYS A 534 -13.28 3.23 -29.17
C LYS A 534 -12.49 2.05 -28.61
N ILE A 535 -12.69 0.89 -29.21
CA ILE A 535 -12.11 -0.39 -28.82
C ILE A 535 -10.92 -0.70 -29.73
N LYS A 536 -9.77 -0.97 -29.14
CA LYS A 536 -8.53 -1.39 -29.82
C LYS A 536 -8.38 -2.90 -29.71
N LEU A 537 -8.30 -3.57 -30.85
CA LEU A 537 -8.24 -5.03 -30.95
C LEU A 537 -6.80 -5.57 -30.91
N GLY A 538 -6.66 -6.77 -30.36
CA GLY A 538 -5.41 -7.55 -30.40
C GLY A 538 -4.36 -7.12 -29.39
N THR A 539 -3.06 -7.19 -29.69
CA THR A 539 -1.97 -6.85 -28.74
C THR A 539 -1.11 -5.66 -29.20
N GLY A 540 -1.17 -5.30 -30.48
CA GLY A 540 -0.25 -4.31 -31.08
C GLY A 540 -0.47 -2.85 -30.67
N ASN A 541 -1.58 -2.52 -30.00
CA ASN A 541 -1.85 -1.17 -29.52
C ASN A 541 -2.56 -1.18 -28.16
N PRO A 542 -1.80 -1.21 -27.04
CA PRO A 542 -2.36 -1.10 -25.69
C PRO A 542 -2.85 0.32 -25.36
N GLY A 543 -2.59 1.31 -26.23
CA GLY A 543 -3.12 2.65 -26.09
C GLY A 543 -2.39 3.59 -25.15
N CYS A 544 -1.19 3.24 -24.69
CA CYS A 544 -0.42 3.96 -23.66
C CYS A 544 0.85 4.64 -24.17
N ASN A 545 0.91 4.95 -25.46
CA ASN A 545 2.05 5.60 -26.11
C ASN A 545 1.74 7.05 -26.48
#